data_AF-A0A0D2M3C7-F1
#
_entry.id   AF-A0A0D2M3C7-F1
#
_cell.length_a   1.000
_cell.length_b   1.000
_cell.length_c   1.000
_cell.angle_alpha   90.00
_cell.angle_beta   90.00
_cell.angle_gamma   90.00
#
_symmetry.space_group_name_H-M   'P 1'
#
loop_
_entity.id
_entity.type
_entity.pdbx_description
1 polymer ?
#
loop_
_entity_poly.entity_id
_entity_poly.type
_entity_poly.pdbx_seq_one_letter_code
_entity_poly.pdbx_strand_id
1 'polypeptide(L)' 'MAPEAIEGRTITLKIKATTFEVRTRAATLPHYISSAADMMPPLTKLLQVGSGVGCS' A
#
# COMPACT_ATOMS: atom_id res chain seq x y z
N MET A 1 -4.40 7.26 12.49
CA MET A 1 -3.78 6.00 12.97
C MET A 1 -3.02 6.21 14.26
N ALA A 2 -1.76 6.66 14.27
CA ALA A 2 -1.02 6.89 15.52
C ALA A 2 -1.72 7.79 16.58
N PRO A 3 -2.25 8.98 16.26
CA PRO A 3 -2.93 9.83 17.26
C PRO A 3 -4.29 9.28 17.72
N GLU A 4 -4.85 8.31 16.99
CA GLU A 4 -6.14 7.69 17.28
C GLU A 4 -5.96 6.26 17.84
N ALA A 5 -4.72 5.82 18.09
CA ALA A 5 -4.36 4.45 18.46
C ALA A 5 -4.95 3.36 17.52
N ILE A 6 -5.17 3.71 16.26
CA ILE A 6 -5.69 2.78 15.24
C ILE A 6 -4.52 2.11 14.54
N GLU A 7 -4.50 0.78 14.60
CA GLU A 7 -3.52 -0.06 13.92
C GLU A 7 -4.21 -0.94 12.88
N GLY A 8 -3.52 -1.15 11.75
CA GLY A 8 -4.02 -1.97 10.66
C GLY A 8 -2.95 -2.92 10.18
N ARG A 9 -3.34 -4.02 9.57
CA ARG A 9 -2.41 -4.97 8.91
C ARG A 9 -2.59 -5.00 7.39
N THR A 10 -3.71 -4.51 6.89
CA THR A 10 -4.03 -4.55 5.47
C THR A 10 -3.95 -3.14 4.90
N ILE A 11 -3.13 -2.96 3.88
CA ILE A 11 -3.02 -1.71 3.12
C ILE A 11 -3.68 -1.92 1.78
N THR A 12 -4.49 -0.96 1.36
CA THR A 12 -5.11 -0.94 0.04
C THR A 12 -4.70 0.31 -0.72
N LEU A 13 -4.04 0.14 -1.85
CA LEU A 13 -3.64 1.18 -2.79
C LEU A 13 -4.67 1.28 -3.92
N LYS A 14 -5.34 2.43 -4.04
CA LYS A 14 -6.26 2.76 -5.13
C LYS A 14 -5.61 3.73 -6.10
N ILE A 15 -5.48 3.31 -7.36
CA ILE A 15 -4.90 4.11 -8.44
C ILE A 15 -6.02 4.45 -9.42
N LYS A 16 -6.28 5.74 -9.64
CA LYS A 16 -7.22 6.24 -10.65
C LYS A 16 -6.42 6.78 -11.83
N ALA A 17 -6.58 6.14 -12.99
CA ALA A 17 -5.96 6.60 -14.23
C ALA A 17 -6.72 7.80 -14.82
N THR A 18 -6.08 8.52 -15.74
CA THR A 18 -6.69 9.60 -16.52
C THR A 18 -7.84 9.11 -17.40
N THR A 19 -7.85 7.82 -17.74
CA THR A 19 -8.95 7.12 -18.43
C THR A 19 -10.13 6.78 -17.53
N PHE A 20 -10.15 7.27 -16.29
CA PHE A 20 -11.13 6.95 -15.25
C PHE A 20 -11.11 5.48 -14.79
N GLU A 21 -10.18 4.66 -15.30
CA GLU A 21 -9.98 3.30 -14.80
C GLU A 21 -9.45 3.34 -13.36
N VAL A 22 -10.09 2.57 -12.47
CA VAL A 22 -9.67 2.44 -11.07
C VAL A 22 -9.09 1.05 -10.86
N ARG A 23 -7.79 1.01 -10.52
CA ARG A 23 -7.10 -0.23 -10.13
C ARG A 23 -6.91 -0.23 -8.63
N THR A 24 -7.33 -1.31 -7.99
CA THR A 24 -7.15 -1.50 -6.55
C THR A 24 -6.18 -2.62 -6.30
N ARG A 25 -5.18 -2.40 -5.44
CA ARG A 25 -4.20 -3.40 -5.03
C ARG A 25 -4.17 -3.45 -3.51
N ALA A 26 -4.20 -4.63 -2.93
CA ALA A 26 -4.15 -4.79 -1.48
C ALA A 26 -3.01 -5.72 -1.08
N ALA A 27 -2.40 -5.45 0.07
CA ALA A 27 -1.44 -6.33 0.72
C ALA A 27 -1.79 -6.44 2.20
N THR A 28 -1.71 -7.65 2.74
CA THR A 28 -1.81 -7.92 4.17
C THR A 28 -0.43 -8.22 4.71
N LEU A 29 -0.01 -7.44 5.70
CA LEU A 29 1.27 -7.55 6.38
C LEU A 29 1.18 -8.54 7.55
N PRO A 30 2.30 -9.19 7.90
CA PRO A 30 2.35 -10.09 9.05
C PRO A 30 2.34 -9.35 10.40
N HIS A 31 2.62 -8.05 10.41
CA HIS A 31 2.62 -7.20 11.61
C HIS A 31 1.65 -6.02 11.44
N TYR A 32 1.21 -5.48 12.58
CA TYR A 32 0.41 -4.26 12.62
C TYR A 32 1.27 -3.04 12.34
N ILE A 33 0.70 -2.09 11.61
CA ILE A 33 1.31 -0.81 11.26
C ILE A 33 0.39 0.32 11.68
N SER A 34 0.99 1.41 12.15
CA SER A 34 0.28 2.60 12.63
C SER A 34 0.96 3.91 12.22
N SER A 35 2.23 3.84 11.82
CA SER A 35 3.02 4.99 11.36
C SER A 35 3.12 5.05 9.84
N ALA A 36 3.27 6.27 9.30
CA ALA A 36 3.47 6.45 7.86
C ALA A 36 4.78 5.81 7.37
N ALA A 37 5.83 5.79 8.21
CA ALA A 37 7.11 5.17 7.88
C ALA A 37 6.98 3.66 7.63
N ASP A 38 6.14 2.97 8.41
CA ASP A 38 5.89 1.54 8.24
C ASP A 38 4.99 1.24 7.02
N MET A 39 4.15 2.20 6.63
CA MET A 39 3.27 2.07 5.45
C MET A 39 4.01 2.27 4.12
N MET A 40 5.09 3.05 4.10
CA MET A 40 5.77 3.42 2.84
C MET A 40 6.37 2.22 2.08
N PRO A 41 7.18 1.33 2.69
CA PRO A 41 7.75 0.19 1.98
C PRO A 41 6.71 -0.72 1.28
N PRO A 42 5.60 -1.14 1.94
CA PRO A 42 4.59 -1.95 1.27
C PRO A 42 3.78 -1.16 0.22
N LEU A 43 3.57 0.15 0.40
CA LEU A 43 2.94 1.00 -0.64
C LEU A 43 3.80 1.08 -1.90
N THR A 44 5.12 1.28 -1.76
CA THR A 44 6.06 1.30 -2.90
C THR A 44 6.07 -0.04 -3.62
N LYS A 45 6.06 -1.16 -2.88
CA LYS A 45 5.94 -2.50 -3.48
C LYS A 45 4.63 -2.65 -4.26
N LEU A 46 3.49 -2.25 -3.67
CA LEU A 46 2.18 -2.29 -4.33
C LEU A 46 2.13 -1.41 -5.60
N LEU A 47 2.86 -0.29 -5.62
CA LEU A 47 2.99 0.57 -6.79
C LEU A 47 3.82 -0.12 -7.88
N GLN A 48 4.98 -0.67 -7.50
CA GLN A 48 5.94 -1.31 -8.39
C GLN A 48 5.42 -2.59 -9.04
N VAL A 49 4.50 -3.34 -8.43
CA VAL A 49 3.91 -4.57 -9.05
C VAL A 49 3.28 -4.33 -10.45
N GLY A 50 3.08 -3.08 -10.87
CA GLY A 50 2.60 -2.72 -12.22
C GLY A 50 3.66 -2.25 -13.20
N SER A 51 4.82 -1.88 -12.69
CA SER A 51 6.02 -1.61 -13.47
C SER A 51 6.77 -2.94 -13.52
N GLY A 52 7.09 -3.50 -14.68
CA GLY A 52 7.79 -4.80 -14.79
C GLY A 52 9.22 -4.83 -14.23
N VAL A 53 9.49 -4.16 -13.12
CA VAL A 53 10.76 -4.14 -12.40
C VAL A 53 10.60 -5.08 -11.21
N GLY A 54 10.81 -6.37 -11.45
CA GLY A 54 11.05 -7.31 -10.38
C GLY A 54 12.33 -6.87 -9.66
N CYS A 55 12.22 -6.40 -8.42
CA CYS A 55 13.37 -6.34 -7.54
C CYS A 55 13.73 -7.78 -7.17
N SER A 56 14.89 -8.20 -7.67
CA SER A 56 15.65 -9.39 -7.26
C SER A 56 16.16 -9.24 -5.83
#